data_AF-A0A367A9A6-F1
#
_entry.id   AF-A0A367A9A6-F1
#
_cell.length_a   1.000
_cell.length_b   1.000
_cell.length_c   1.000
_cell.angle_alpha   90.00
_cell.angle_beta   90.00
_cell.angle_gamma   90.00
#
_symmetry.space_group_name_H-M   'P 1'
#
loop_
_entity.id
_entity.type
_entity.pdbx_description
1 polymer ?
#
loop_
_entity_poly.entity_id
_entity_poly.type
_entity_poly.pdbx_seq_one_letter_code
_entity_poly.pdbx_strand_id
1 'polypeptide(L)'
;MGGAAVNFEMLVVARAAQGAFSALLAPAALALVSTTFESSGERARAVGIYGGAAAAGASIGLLAGGFVTEYLSWRWTLYVNDLIAVVALAGVLGLLRGRSTENRPRIDAVGTVLVSAGLFAVVYGFGSAVRRPGADGWTEASTVSYLIIGAILITAFLGYERRAVHPLLPLRILLDRDRGGAYAALLLIAVGSYAVFLFLAYYLTATLGMSAVMTGLAFLPMTGMILVAAAVGNTLLGPCLLYTSDAA
;
A
#
# COMPACT_ATOMS: atom_id res chain seq x y z
N MET A 1 17.43 -9.19 -4.50
CA MET A 1 17.03 -10.48 -5.14
C MET A 1 16.24 -10.30 -6.44
N GLY A 2 15.21 -9.45 -6.47
CA GLY A 2 14.38 -9.27 -7.68
C GLY A 2 15.14 -8.78 -8.92
N GLY A 3 16.11 -7.87 -8.77
CA GLY A 3 16.94 -7.40 -9.89
C GLY A 3 17.87 -8.48 -10.49
N ALA A 4 18.15 -9.53 -9.74
CA ALA A 4 18.96 -10.68 -10.14
C ALA A 4 18.12 -11.85 -10.68
N ALA A 5 16.80 -11.68 -10.84
CA ALA A 5 15.91 -12.75 -11.28
C ALA A 5 16.33 -13.36 -12.63
N VAL A 6 16.64 -14.65 -12.62
CA VAL A 6 17.02 -15.41 -13.83
C VAL A 6 15.81 -16.08 -14.50
N ASN A 7 14.73 -16.28 -13.76
CA ASN A 7 13.48 -16.86 -14.24
C ASN A 7 12.26 -16.15 -13.60
N PHE A 8 11.08 -16.43 -14.13
CA PHE A 8 9.83 -15.82 -13.68
C PHE A 8 9.52 -16.16 -12.21
N GLU A 9 9.76 -17.40 -11.81
CA GLU A 9 9.50 -17.87 -10.44
C GLU A 9 10.31 -17.08 -9.40
N MET A 10 11.60 -16.84 -9.66
CA MET A 10 12.45 -16.03 -8.78
C MET A 10 11.94 -14.59 -8.65
N LEU A 11 11.41 -14.00 -9.73
CA LEU A 11 10.81 -12.67 -9.69
C LEU A 11 9.52 -12.67 -8.84
N VAL A 12 8.68 -13.69 -9.00
CA VAL A 12 7.43 -13.84 -8.23
C VAL A 12 7.73 -14.01 -6.74
N VAL A 13 8.68 -14.87 -6.37
CA VAL A 13 9.08 -15.06 -4.98
C VAL A 13 9.66 -13.77 -4.39
N ALA A 14 10.49 -13.05 -5.14
CA ALA A 14 11.02 -11.77 -4.70
C ALA A 14 9.91 -10.72 -4.46
N ARG A 15 8.88 -10.67 -5.32
CA ARG A 15 7.73 -9.77 -5.16
C ARG A 15 6.84 -10.18 -4.00
N ALA A 16 6.60 -11.47 -3.81
CA ALA A 16 5.84 -11.99 -2.67
C ALA A 16 6.54 -11.63 -1.34
N ALA A 17 7.86 -11.80 -1.28
CA ALA A 17 8.66 -11.41 -0.12
C ALA A 17 8.58 -9.90 0.13
N GLN A 18 8.74 -9.06 -0.91
CA GLN A 18 8.59 -7.60 -0.77
C GLN A 18 7.22 -7.22 -0.21
N GLY A 19 6.14 -7.79 -0.75
CA GLY A 19 4.79 -7.55 -0.24
C GLY A 19 4.63 -7.94 1.23
N ALA A 20 5.15 -9.10 1.62
CA ALA A 20 5.11 -9.56 3.01
C ALA A 20 5.87 -8.62 3.96
N PHE A 21 7.08 -8.18 3.59
CA PHE A 21 7.84 -7.21 4.39
C PHE A 21 7.11 -5.86 4.48
N SER A 22 6.56 -5.36 3.37
CA SER A 22 5.81 -4.10 3.36
C SER A 22 4.57 -4.16 4.27
N ALA A 23 3.85 -5.28 4.28
CA ALA A 23 2.68 -5.48 5.12
C ALA A 23 3.02 -5.43 6.63
N LEU A 24 4.21 -5.89 7.01
CA LEU A 24 4.70 -5.86 8.40
C LEU A 24 5.31 -4.51 8.77
N LEU A 25 5.97 -3.84 7.83
CA LEU A 25 6.71 -2.61 8.08
C LEU A 25 5.79 -1.43 8.41
N ALA A 26 4.66 -1.30 7.71
CA ALA A 26 3.71 -0.20 7.93
C ALA A 26 3.17 -0.13 9.37
N PRO A 27 2.60 -1.22 9.96
CA PRO A 27 2.13 -1.19 11.34
C PRO A 27 3.28 -1.09 12.35
N ALA A 28 4.44 -1.68 12.07
CA ALA A 28 5.61 -1.57 12.95
C ALA A 28 6.14 -0.12 13.01
N ALA A 29 6.20 0.57 11.87
CA ALA A 29 6.62 1.96 11.79
C ALA A 29 5.63 2.88 12.53
N LEU A 30 4.32 2.70 12.31
CA LEU A 30 3.30 3.46 13.03
C LEU A 30 3.33 3.20 14.54
N ALA A 31 3.53 1.94 14.97
CA ALA A 31 3.68 1.59 16.37
C ALA A 31 4.90 2.32 16.98
N LEU A 32 6.06 2.26 16.33
CA LEU A 32 7.26 2.96 16.77
C LEU A 32 7.05 4.47 16.88
N VAL A 33 6.41 5.10 15.90
CA VAL A 33 6.07 6.53 15.98
C VAL A 33 5.14 6.79 17.18
N SER A 34 4.13 5.95 17.39
CA SER A 34 3.17 6.13 18.48
C SER A 34 3.75 5.90 19.89
N THR A 35 4.77 5.04 20.03
CA THR A 35 5.40 4.74 21.32
C THR A 35 6.63 5.59 21.61
N THR A 36 7.19 6.25 20.60
CA THR A 36 8.39 7.10 20.77
C THR A 36 8.02 8.53 21.12
N PHE A 37 6.87 9.03 20.64
CA PHE A 37 6.38 10.38 20.93
C PHE A 37 5.21 10.32 21.93
N GLU A 38 5.43 10.85 23.13
CA GLU A 38 4.44 10.80 24.22
C GLU A 38 3.37 11.90 24.11
N SER A 39 3.66 13.04 23.46
CA SER A 39 2.69 14.14 23.32
C SER A 39 1.80 13.99 22.08
N SER A 40 0.50 14.29 22.24
CA SER A 40 -0.52 14.20 21.16
C SER A 40 -0.16 15.08 19.95
N GLY A 41 0.38 16.28 20.19
CA GLY A 41 0.83 17.21 19.16
C GLY A 41 2.08 16.73 18.42
N GLU A 42 3.08 16.19 19.11
CA GLU A 42 4.27 15.62 18.46
C GLU A 42 3.94 14.37 17.65
N ARG A 43 3.02 13.53 18.16
CA ARG A 43 2.55 12.34 17.43
C ARG A 43 1.84 12.72 16.13
N ALA A 44 0.93 13.69 16.16
CA ALA A 44 0.25 14.18 14.95
C ALA A 44 1.26 14.74 13.94
N ARG A 45 2.25 15.51 14.40
CA ARG A 45 3.33 16.02 13.55
C ARG A 45 4.19 14.91 12.95
N ALA A 46 4.56 13.90 13.74
CA ALA A 46 5.36 12.76 13.29
C ALA A 46 4.61 11.91 12.24
N VAL A 47 3.31 11.68 12.44
CA VAL A 47 2.45 11.01 11.43
C VAL A 47 2.35 11.84 10.14
N GLY A 48 2.23 13.16 10.26
CA GLY A 48 2.24 14.08 9.11
C GLY A 48 3.57 14.03 8.33
N ILE A 49 4.71 14.02 9.02
CA ILE A 49 6.04 13.87 8.40
C ILE A 49 6.18 12.50 7.73
N TYR A 50 5.72 11.43 8.39
CA TYR A 50 5.71 10.08 7.82
C TYR A 50 4.89 10.02 6.52
N GLY A 51 3.68 10.58 6.52
CA GLY A 51 2.83 10.67 5.33
C GLY A 51 3.45 11.51 4.21
N GLY A 52 4.04 12.67 4.56
CA GLY A 52 4.74 13.53 3.61
C GLY A 52 5.95 12.85 2.98
N ALA A 53 6.75 12.13 3.78
CA ALA A 53 7.88 11.34 3.30
C ALA A 53 7.44 10.20 2.37
N ALA A 54 6.34 9.50 2.69
CA ALA A 54 5.78 8.47 1.82
C ALA A 54 5.31 9.03 0.46
N ALA A 55 4.62 10.18 0.47
CA ALA A 55 4.19 10.85 -0.76
C ALA A 55 5.38 11.37 -1.59
N ALA A 56 6.39 11.95 -0.95
CA ALA A 56 7.60 12.40 -1.61
C ALA A 56 8.36 11.22 -2.22
N GLY A 57 8.48 10.10 -1.49
CA GLY A 57 9.09 8.86 -1.96
C GLY A 57 8.38 8.28 -3.18
N ALA A 58 7.05 8.25 -3.19
CA ALA A 58 6.27 7.81 -4.35
C ALA A 58 6.53 8.68 -5.59
N SER A 59 6.63 9.99 -5.38
CA SER A 59 6.86 10.97 -6.45
C SER A 59 8.26 10.89 -7.03
N ILE A 60 9.28 10.89 -6.17
CA ILE A 60 10.69 10.72 -6.55
C ILE A 60 10.89 9.34 -7.20
N GLY A 61 10.27 8.31 -6.64
CA GLY A 61 10.34 6.94 -7.16
C GLY A 61 9.78 6.80 -8.57
N LEU A 62 8.70 7.52 -8.89
CA LEU A 62 8.12 7.52 -10.25
C LEU A 62 9.06 8.17 -11.27
N LEU A 63 9.67 9.31 -10.91
CA LEU A 63 10.63 10.02 -11.74
C LEU A 63 11.90 9.20 -11.96
N ALA A 64 12.53 8.80 -10.86
CA ALA A 64 13.75 8.00 -10.89
C ALA A 64 13.49 6.65 -11.57
N GLY A 65 12.32 6.05 -11.37
CA GLY A 65 11.88 4.83 -12.04
C GLY A 65 11.82 4.97 -13.55
N GLY A 66 11.29 6.09 -14.06
CA GLY A 66 11.27 6.41 -15.50
C GLY A 66 12.68 6.49 -16.09
N PHE A 67 13.57 7.26 -15.45
CA PHE A 67 14.97 7.38 -15.86
C PHE A 67 15.72 6.05 -15.85
N VAL A 68 15.60 5.29 -14.76
CA VAL A 68 16.30 4.01 -14.59
C VAL A 68 15.79 2.97 -15.60
N THR A 69 14.50 2.98 -15.91
CA THR A 69 13.90 2.05 -16.88
C THR A 69 14.31 2.40 -18.31
N GLU A 70 14.39 3.69 -18.66
CA GLU A 70 14.76 4.15 -20.00
C GLU A 70 16.24 3.93 -20.31
N TYR A 71 17.14 4.28 -19.39
CA TYR A 71 18.59 4.30 -19.67
C TYR A 71 19.37 3.06 -19.21
N LEU A 72 18.89 2.33 -18.19
CA LEU A 72 19.60 1.16 -17.68
C LEU A 72 18.84 -0.12 -18.02
N SER A 73 17.75 -0.38 -17.30
CA SER A 73 16.88 -1.55 -17.45
C SER A 73 15.85 -1.53 -16.32
N TRP A 74 14.69 -2.14 -16.54
CA TRP A 74 13.71 -2.44 -15.49
C TRP A 74 14.35 -3.17 -14.29
N ARG A 75 15.40 -3.97 -14.49
CA ARG A 75 16.07 -4.71 -13.40
C ARG A 75 16.72 -3.78 -12.38
N TRP A 76 17.24 -2.65 -12.84
CA TRP A 76 17.87 -1.65 -11.97
C TRP A 76 16.88 -0.95 -11.05
N THR A 77 15.60 -0.86 -11.44
CA THR A 77 14.57 -0.35 -10.52
C THR A 77 14.45 -1.22 -9.27
N LEU A 78 14.69 -2.53 -9.36
CA LEU A 78 14.69 -3.44 -8.22
C LEU A 78 15.95 -3.31 -7.37
N TYR A 79 17.12 -3.04 -7.99
CA TYR A 79 18.35 -2.80 -7.24
C TYR A 79 18.37 -1.45 -6.51
N VAL A 80 17.73 -0.42 -7.05
CA VAL A 80 17.58 0.87 -6.36
C VAL A 80 16.79 0.70 -5.07
N ASN A 81 15.73 -0.13 -5.07
CA ASN A 81 15.00 -0.47 -3.86
C ASN A 81 15.90 -1.18 -2.83
N ASP A 82 16.75 -2.11 -3.29
CA ASP A 82 17.72 -2.81 -2.42
C ASP A 82 18.70 -1.80 -1.77
N LEU A 83 19.20 -0.81 -2.53
CA LEU A 83 20.09 0.24 -2.00
C LEU A 83 19.41 1.10 -0.92
N ILE A 84 18.18 1.55 -1.18
CA ILE A 84 17.39 2.33 -0.22
C ILE A 84 17.15 1.51 1.06
N ALA A 85 16.85 0.22 0.91
CA ALA A 85 16.67 -0.68 2.05
C ALA A 85 17.94 -0.82 2.91
N VAL A 86 19.13 -0.89 2.29
CA VAL A 86 20.41 -0.93 3.03
C VAL A 86 20.65 0.36 3.80
N VAL A 87 20.41 1.53 3.19
CA VAL A 87 20.55 2.82 3.88
C VAL A 87 19.57 2.92 5.06
N ALA A 88 18.31 2.52 4.85
CA ALA A 88 17.32 2.49 5.92
C ALA A 88 17.74 1.55 7.05
N LEU A 89 18.27 0.36 6.74
CA LEU A 89 18.75 -0.59 7.73
C LEU A 89 19.94 -0.05 8.53
N ALA A 90 20.89 0.61 7.86
CA ALA A 90 22.00 1.27 8.54
C ALA A 90 21.52 2.37 9.49
N GLY A 91 20.52 3.15 9.08
CA GLY A 91 19.86 4.14 9.94
C GLY A 91 19.20 3.49 11.15
N VAL A 92 18.45 2.41 10.95
CA VAL A 92 17.81 1.66 12.04
C VAL A 92 18.84 1.17 13.05
N LEU A 93 19.92 0.52 12.60
CA LEU A 93 20.96 -0.02 13.47
C LEU A 93 21.73 1.07 14.23
N GLY A 94 21.87 2.27 13.65
CA GLY A 94 22.58 3.39 14.28
C GLY A 94 21.73 4.23 15.24
N LEU A 95 20.41 4.33 15.01
CA LEU A 95 19.53 5.29 15.69
C LEU A 95 18.52 4.62 16.65
N LEU A 96 18.07 3.40 16.39
CA LEU A 96 17.07 2.73 17.23
C LEU A 96 17.74 1.94 18.35
N ARG A 97 17.53 2.40 19.60
CA ARG A 97 17.86 1.60 20.79
C ARG A 97 16.67 0.69 21.10
N GLY A 98 16.90 -0.62 21.03
CA GLY A 98 15.85 -1.63 21.20
C GLY A 98 15.14 -1.49 22.55
N ARG A 99 13.83 -1.27 22.50
CA ARG A 99 12.92 -1.54 23.61
C ARG A 99 12.04 -2.71 23.20
N SER A 100 12.25 -3.88 23.82
CA SER A 100 11.38 -5.02 23.60
C SER A 100 10.07 -4.81 24.36
N THR A 101 8.95 -4.79 23.67
CA THR A 101 7.65 -4.96 24.30
C THR A 101 7.42 -6.45 24.54
N GLU A 102 7.17 -6.83 25.79
CA GLU A 102 6.99 -8.23 26.21
C GLU A 102 5.65 -8.82 25.77
N ASN A 103 4.71 -8.01 25.30
CA ASN A 103 3.36 -8.47 25.01
C ASN A 103 3.24 -8.86 23.52
N ARG A 104 3.26 -10.17 23.24
CA ARG A 104 2.99 -10.72 21.91
C ARG A 104 1.49 -11.05 21.80
N PRO A 105 0.68 -10.21 21.14
CA PRO A 105 -0.71 -10.58 20.87
C PRO A 105 -0.73 -11.85 20.00
N ARG A 106 -1.65 -12.78 20.32
CA ARG A 106 -1.82 -14.02 19.57
C ARG A 106 -2.41 -13.69 18.20
N ILE A 107 -1.69 -14.04 17.14
CA ILE A 107 -2.13 -13.85 15.76
C ILE A 107 -3.27 -14.82 15.47
N ASP A 108 -4.39 -14.31 14.95
CA ASP A 108 -5.45 -15.14 14.41
C ASP A 108 -5.02 -15.71 13.04
N ALA A 109 -4.37 -16.88 13.10
CA ALA A 109 -3.87 -17.55 11.91
C ALA A 109 -4.98 -17.96 10.95
N VAL A 110 -6.16 -18.33 11.47
CA VAL A 110 -7.28 -18.81 10.64
C VAL A 110 -7.88 -17.64 9.88
N GLY A 111 -8.21 -16.54 10.57
CA GLY A 111 -8.69 -15.32 9.94
C GLY A 111 -7.70 -14.79 8.91
N THR A 112 -6.41 -14.76 9.26
CA THR A 112 -5.34 -14.31 8.35
C THR A 112 -5.28 -15.15 7.07
N VAL A 113 -5.36 -16.48 7.17
CA VAL A 113 -5.34 -17.35 5.98
C VAL A 113 -6.59 -17.14 5.12
N LEU A 114 -7.78 -17.06 5.72
CA LEU A 114 -9.02 -16.87 4.97
C LEU A 114 -9.02 -15.54 4.19
N VAL A 115 -8.68 -14.43 4.85
CA VAL A 115 -8.66 -13.12 4.18
C VAL A 115 -7.56 -13.03 3.14
N SER A 116 -6.37 -13.56 3.43
CA SER A 116 -5.23 -13.51 2.48
C SER A 116 -5.51 -14.37 1.25
N ALA A 117 -6.03 -15.59 1.43
CA ALA A 117 -6.40 -16.46 0.32
C ALA A 117 -7.58 -15.88 -0.48
N GLY A 118 -8.57 -15.30 0.20
CA GLY A 118 -9.71 -14.65 -0.46
C GLY A 118 -9.28 -13.46 -1.33
N LEU A 119 -8.47 -12.55 -0.78
CA LEU A 119 -7.91 -11.43 -1.53
C LEU A 119 -7.02 -11.89 -2.68
N PHE A 120 -6.19 -12.92 -2.46
CA PHE A 120 -5.36 -13.52 -3.52
C PHE A 120 -6.23 -14.05 -4.67
N ALA A 121 -7.30 -14.79 -4.37
CA ALA A 121 -8.21 -15.33 -5.37
C ALA A 121 -8.91 -14.21 -6.16
N VAL A 122 -9.36 -13.14 -5.50
CA VAL A 122 -9.96 -11.97 -6.17
C VAL A 122 -8.96 -11.30 -7.12
N VAL A 123 -7.77 -10.97 -6.63
CA VAL A 123 -6.72 -10.31 -7.43
C VAL A 123 -6.28 -11.19 -8.60
N TYR A 124 -6.10 -12.48 -8.36
CA TYR A 124 -5.74 -13.44 -9.39
C TYR A 124 -6.85 -13.61 -10.44
N GLY A 125 -8.12 -13.62 -10.02
CA GLY A 125 -9.29 -13.64 -10.89
C GLY A 125 -9.30 -12.44 -11.85
N PHE A 126 -9.20 -11.22 -11.32
CA PHE A 126 -9.11 -10.01 -12.15
C PHE A 126 -7.89 -10.03 -13.07
N GLY A 127 -6.72 -10.45 -12.57
CA GLY A 127 -5.51 -10.56 -13.39
C GLY A 127 -5.58 -11.63 -14.48
N SER A 128 -6.38 -12.67 -14.30
CA SER A 128 -6.65 -13.70 -15.30
C SER A 128 -7.61 -13.18 -16.38
N ALA A 129 -8.63 -12.42 -15.97
CA ALA A 129 -9.60 -11.79 -16.87
C ALA A 129 -8.94 -10.87 -17.90
N VAL A 130 -7.97 -10.06 -17.46
CA VAL A 130 -7.27 -9.08 -18.32
C VAL A 130 -6.24 -9.73 -19.24
N ARG A 131 -5.73 -10.93 -18.90
CA ARG A 131 -4.64 -11.58 -19.63
C ARG A 131 -5.06 -12.10 -21.01
N ARG A 132 -6.36 -12.32 -21.23
CA ARG A 132 -6.93 -12.73 -22.52
C ARG A 132 -7.73 -11.57 -23.13
N PRO A 133 -7.34 -11.04 -24.29
CA PRO A 133 -8.11 -10.01 -24.98
C PRO A 133 -9.47 -10.55 -25.44
N GLY A 134 -10.57 -9.97 -24.95
CA GLY A 134 -11.94 -10.31 -25.39
C GLY A 134 -12.95 -10.38 -24.23
N ALA A 135 -14.24 -10.46 -24.56
CA ALA A 135 -15.32 -10.64 -23.58
C ALA A 135 -15.22 -12.00 -22.85
N ASP A 136 -14.56 -12.99 -23.48
CA ASP A 136 -14.46 -14.36 -22.99
C ASP A 136 -13.58 -14.50 -21.74
N GLY A 137 -12.61 -13.60 -21.54
CA GLY A 137 -11.73 -13.63 -20.35
C GLY A 137 -12.50 -13.44 -19.03
N TRP A 138 -13.62 -12.71 -19.09
CA TRP A 138 -14.50 -12.46 -17.94
C TRP A 138 -15.52 -13.57 -17.69
N THR A 139 -15.91 -14.30 -18.74
CA THR A 139 -16.88 -15.40 -18.67
C THR A 139 -16.21 -16.76 -18.52
N GLU A 140 -14.88 -16.84 -18.63
CA GLU A 140 -14.12 -18.07 -18.46
C GLU A 140 -14.33 -18.69 -17.08
N ALA A 141 -14.53 -20.01 -17.05
CA ALA A 141 -14.76 -20.76 -15.82
C ALA A 141 -13.63 -20.58 -14.79
N SER A 142 -12.38 -20.40 -15.23
CA SER A 142 -11.24 -20.12 -14.35
C SER A 142 -11.40 -18.75 -13.66
N THR A 143 -11.62 -17.66 -14.41
CA THR A 143 -11.86 -16.32 -13.87
C THR A 143 -13.04 -16.30 -12.90
N VAL A 144 -14.19 -16.84 -13.33
CA VAL A 144 -15.41 -16.86 -12.53
C VAL A 144 -15.23 -17.69 -11.26
N SER A 145 -14.57 -18.86 -11.34
CA SER A 145 -14.32 -19.69 -10.16
C SER A 145 -13.41 -19.01 -9.15
N TYR A 146 -12.34 -18.33 -9.57
CA TYR A 146 -11.48 -17.57 -8.65
C TYR A 146 -12.23 -16.42 -7.97
N LEU A 147 -13.07 -15.69 -8.70
CA LEU A 147 -13.89 -14.63 -8.11
C LEU A 147 -14.93 -15.17 -7.12
N ILE A 148 -15.60 -16.28 -7.44
CA ILE A 148 -16.54 -16.94 -6.54
C ILE A 148 -15.82 -17.47 -5.30
N ILE A 149 -14.69 -18.16 -5.45
CA ILE A 149 -13.89 -18.66 -4.33
C ILE A 149 -13.42 -17.49 -3.45
N GLY A 150 -12.96 -16.40 -4.05
CA GLY A 150 -12.58 -15.18 -3.34
C GLY A 150 -13.73 -14.59 -2.53
N ALA A 151 -14.91 -14.46 -3.13
CA ALA A 151 -16.12 -13.99 -2.45
C ALA A 151 -16.54 -14.91 -1.30
N ILE A 152 -16.48 -16.23 -1.50
CA ILE A 152 -16.78 -17.22 -0.46
C ILE A 152 -15.79 -17.11 0.70
N LEU A 153 -14.48 -17.05 0.43
CA LEU A 153 -13.43 -16.95 1.46
C LEU A 153 -13.53 -15.65 2.25
N ILE A 154 -13.77 -14.52 1.60
CA ILE A 154 -13.96 -13.22 2.27
C ILE A 154 -15.25 -13.24 3.11
N THR A 155 -16.33 -13.84 2.61
CA THR A 155 -17.59 -13.98 3.37
C THR A 155 -17.41 -14.92 4.57
N ALA A 156 -16.68 -16.02 4.40
CA ALA A 156 -16.32 -16.94 5.47
C ALA A 156 -15.43 -16.25 6.52
N PHE A 157 -14.50 -15.39 6.10
CA PHE A 157 -13.69 -14.57 6.98
C PHE A 157 -14.58 -13.66 7.83
N LEU A 158 -15.48 -12.90 7.21
CA LEU A 158 -16.42 -12.03 7.93
C LEU A 158 -17.32 -12.81 8.91
N GLY A 159 -17.71 -14.05 8.56
CA GLY A 159 -18.46 -14.94 9.43
C GLY A 159 -17.64 -15.48 10.61
N TYR A 160 -16.38 -15.83 10.36
CA TYR A 160 -15.42 -16.29 11.38
C TYR A 160 -15.08 -15.17 12.36
N GLU A 161 -14.83 -13.96 11.86
CA GLU A 161 -14.50 -12.76 12.64
C GLU A 161 -15.57 -12.41 13.67
N ARG A 162 -16.85 -12.70 13.37
CA ARG A 162 -17.98 -12.51 14.30
C ARG A 162 -17.91 -13.41 15.54
N ARG A 163 -17.18 -14.52 15.46
CA ARG A 163 -17.09 -15.55 16.51
C ARG A 163 -15.67 -15.70 17.07
N ALA A 164 -14.68 -15.04 16.49
CA ALA A 164 -13.29 -15.13 16.91
C ALA A 164 -13.07 -14.52 18.30
N VAL A 165 -12.24 -15.19 19.11
CA VAL A 165 -11.88 -14.76 20.48
C VAL A 165 -10.96 -13.53 20.47
N HIS A 166 -10.19 -13.36 19.40
CA HIS A 166 -9.32 -12.20 19.14
C HIS A 166 -9.54 -11.69 17.71
N PRO A 167 -10.62 -10.92 17.45
CA PRO A 167 -10.91 -10.44 16.09
C PRO A 167 -9.81 -9.49 15.60
N LEU A 168 -9.29 -9.74 14.39
CA LEU A 168 -8.36 -8.86 13.66
C LEU A 168 -9.04 -7.55 13.26
N LEU A 169 -10.35 -7.63 12.97
CA LEU A 169 -11.22 -6.54 12.57
C LEU A 169 -12.45 -6.57 13.49
N PRO A 170 -12.50 -5.68 14.51
CA PRO A 170 -13.71 -5.49 15.28
C PRO A 170 -14.80 -4.97 14.34
N LEU A 171 -15.67 -5.86 13.85
CA LEU A 171 -16.69 -5.55 12.84
C LEU A 171 -17.60 -4.38 13.26
N ARG A 172 -17.71 -4.11 14.56
CA ARG A 172 -18.38 -2.94 15.14
C ARG A 172 -17.87 -1.61 14.57
N ILE A 173 -16.59 -1.53 14.20
CA ILE A 173 -15.95 -0.36 13.61
C ILE A 173 -16.43 -0.14 12.16
N LEU A 174 -16.63 -1.22 11.41
CA LEU A 174 -17.16 -1.14 10.03
C LEU A 174 -18.67 -0.88 9.99
N LEU A 175 -19.39 -1.29 11.04
CA LEU A 175 -20.84 -1.05 11.18
C LEU A 175 -21.17 0.38 11.63
N ASP A 176 -20.20 1.09 12.21
CA ASP A 176 -20.31 2.51 12.48
C ASP A 176 -20.33 3.28 11.15
N ARG A 177 -21.39 4.06 10.92
CA ARG A 177 -21.63 4.74 9.64
C ARG A 177 -20.53 5.75 9.30
N ASP A 178 -19.96 6.41 10.31
CA ASP A 178 -18.92 7.42 10.11
C ASP A 178 -17.59 6.75 9.76
N ARG A 179 -17.23 5.69 10.48
CA ARG A 179 -15.97 4.95 10.25
C ARG A 179 -16.03 4.09 8.99
N GLY A 180 -17.14 3.39 8.77
CA GLY A 180 -17.39 2.64 7.53
C GLY A 180 -17.36 3.55 6.30
N GLY A 181 -17.96 4.74 6.39
CA GLY A 181 -17.89 5.77 5.35
C GLY A 181 -16.47 6.26 5.10
N ALA A 182 -15.70 6.52 6.16
CA ALA A 182 -14.30 6.92 6.04
C ALA A 182 -13.42 5.84 5.38
N TYR A 183 -13.58 4.57 5.76
CA TYR A 183 -12.83 3.47 5.12
C TYR A 183 -13.23 3.27 3.66
N ALA A 184 -14.51 3.41 3.32
CA ALA A 184 -14.97 3.34 1.94
C ALA A 184 -14.41 4.51 1.11
N ALA A 185 -14.39 5.72 1.66
CA ALA A 185 -13.78 6.87 1.00
C ALA A 185 -12.28 6.66 0.76
N LEU A 186 -11.54 6.16 1.76
CA LEU A 186 -10.12 5.82 1.62
C LEU A 186 -9.89 4.76 0.55
N LEU A 187 -10.73 3.72 0.48
CA LEU A 187 -10.67 2.70 -0.55
C LEU A 187 -10.90 3.30 -1.94
N LEU A 188 -11.94 4.13 -2.11
CA LEU A 188 -12.26 4.77 -3.38
C LEU A 188 -11.15 5.72 -3.84
N ILE A 189 -10.58 6.50 -2.92
CA ILE A 189 -9.43 7.37 -3.19
C ILE A 189 -8.24 6.53 -3.65
N ALA A 190 -7.94 5.41 -2.97
CA ALA A 190 -6.84 4.54 -3.36
C ALA A 190 -7.05 3.92 -4.74
N VAL A 191 -8.22 3.34 -5.00
CA VAL A 191 -8.58 2.73 -6.29
C VAL A 191 -8.52 3.77 -7.41
N GLY A 192 -9.13 4.93 -7.21
CA GLY A 192 -9.12 6.02 -8.18
C GLY A 192 -7.71 6.54 -8.46
N SER A 193 -6.89 6.69 -7.42
CA SER A 193 -5.51 7.15 -7.56
C SER A 193 -4.69 6.16 -8.39
N TYR A 194 -4.72 4.86 -8.07
CA TYR A 194 -4.01 3.84 -8.84
C TYR A 194 -4.51 3.74 -10.29
N ALA A 195 -5.83 3.85 -10.52
CA ALA A 195 -6.39 3.88 -11.86
C ALA A 195 -5.87 5.08 -12.66
N VAL A 196 -5.91 6.29 -12.09
CA VAL A 196 -5.39 7.50 -12.75
C VAL A 196 -3.91 7.35 -13.07
N PHE A 197 -3.08 6.89 -12.13
CA PHE A 197 -1.65 6.67 -12.38
C PHE A 197 -1.41 5.70 -13.54
N LEU A 198 -2.12 4.57 -13.55
CA LEU A 198 -1.96 3.55 -14.58
C LEU A 198 -2.44 4.05 -15.95
N PHE A 199 -3.69 4.52 -16.04
CA PHE A 199 -4.27 4.95 -17.31
C PHE A 199 -3.57 6.18 -17.89
N LEU A 200 -3.17 7.13 -17.04
CA LEU A 200 -2.42 8.29 -17.49
C LEU A 200 -1.05 7.86 -18.02
N ALA A 201 -0.33 6.96 -17.35
CA ALA A 201 0.96 6.47 -17.84
C ALA A 201 0.81 5.75 -19.20
N TYR A 202 -0.21 4.91 -19.35
CA TYR A 202 -0.53 4.27 -20.64
C TYR A 202 -0.91 5.28 -21.71
N TYR A 203 -1.71 6.29 -21.40
CA TYR A 203 -2.10 7.32 -22.36
C TYR A 203 -0.89 8.13 -22.85
N LEU A 204 -0.03 8.57 -21.92
CA LEU A 204 1.17 9.35 -22.22
C LEU A 204 2.16 8.56 -23.09
N THR A 205 2.35 7.27 -22.81
CA THR A 205 3.30 6.41 -23.53
C THR A 205 2.72 5.81 -24.80
N ALA A 206 1.56 5.15 -24.73
CA ALA A 206 0.97 4.40 -25.84
C ALA A 206 0.14 5.25 -26.80
N THR A 207 -0.45 6.36 -26.35
CA THR A 207 -1.26 7.25 -27.21
C THR A 207 -0.47 8.48 -27.66
N LEU A 208 0.22 9.16 -26.74
CA LEU A 208 1.01 10.36 -27.05
C LEU A 208 2.45 10.06 -27.46
N GLY A 209 2.91 8.81 -27.36
CA GLY A 209 4.24 8.39 -27.81
C GLY A 209 5.38 9.00 -27.02
N MET A 210 5.14 9.50 -25.81
CA MET A 210 6.19 10.11 -25.00
C MET A 210 7.16 9.06 -24.46
N SER A 211 8.43 9.47 -24.30
CA SER A 211 9.42 8.64 -23.62
C SER A 211 9.06 8.43 -22.15
N ALA A 212 9.69 7.46 -21.49
CA ALA A 212 9.41 7.16 -20.08
C ALA A 212 9.86 8.32 -19.18
N VAL A 213 10.95 9.01 -19.55
CA VAL A 213 11.44 10.23 -18.90
C VAL A 213 10.43 11.36 -19.03
N MET A 214 9.94 11.64 -20.25
CA MET A 214 8.93 12.69 -20.46
C MET A 214 7.63 12.37 -19.72
N THR A 215 7.21 11.10 -19.72
CA THR A 215 6.05 10.64 -18.97
C THR A 215 6.24 10.89 -17.47
N GLY A 216 7.40 10.51 -16.90
CA GLY A 216 7.73 10.79 -15.50
C GLY A 216 7.67 12.30 -15.19
N LEU A 217 8.26 13.13 -16.04
CA LEU A 217 8.19 14.59 -15.89
C LEU A 217 6.75 15.13 -15.97
N ALA A 218 5.89 14.54 -16.81
CA ALA A 218 4.48 14.92 -16.89
C ALA A 218 3.68 14.56 -15.62
N PHE A 219 4.17 13.65 -14.78
CA PHE A 219 3.60 13.37 -13.45
C PHE A 219 4.05 14.35 -12.35
N LEU A 220 5.05 15.22 -12.61
CA LEU A 220 5.52 16.20 -11.62
C LEU A 220 4.43 17.14 -11.10
N PRO A 221 3.58 17.75 -11.95
CA PRO A 221 2.54 18.65 -11.45
C PRO A 221 1.55 17.92 -10.53
N MET A 222 1.17 16.69 -10.91
CA MET A 222 0.25 15.87 -10.10
C MET A 222 0.85 15.54 -8.74
N THR A 223 2.09 15.06 -8.71
CA THR A 223 2.80 14.73 -7.47
C THR A 223 3.06 15.95 -6.60
N GLY A 224 3.44 17.08 -7.21
CA GLY A 224 3.58 18.37 -6.52
C GLY A 224 2.29 18.83 -5.87
N MET A 225 1.15 18.72 -6.58
CA MET A 225 -0.15 19.07 -6.01
C MET A 225 -0.56 18.15 -4.86
N ILE A 226 -0.23 16.85 -4.92
CA ILE A 226 -0.46 15.92 -3.79
C ILE A 226 0.37 16.33 -2.57
N LEU A 227 1.64 16.70 -2.76
CA LEU A 227 2.50 17.17 -1.67
C LEU A 227 2.00 18.47 -1.05
N VAL A 228 1.60 19.44 -1.89
CA VAL A 228 1.01 20.70 -1.43
C VAL A 228 -0.29 20.44 -0.68
N ALA A 229 -1.19 19.61 -1.23
CA ALA A 229 -2.44 19.24 -0.58
C ALA A 229 -2.23 18.53 0.76
N ALA A 230 -1.23 17.64 0.86
CA ALA A 230 -0.88 16.98 2.10
C ALA A 230 -0.33 17.98 3.15
N ALA A 231 0.56 18.88 2.74
CA ALA A 231 1.13 19.91 3.62
C ALA A 231 0.07 20.88 4.12
N VAL A 232 -0.76 21.40 3.21
CA VAL A 232 -1.85 22.34 3.51
C VAL A 232 -2.97 21.67 4.31
N GLY A 233 -3.33 20.43 3.97
CA GLY A 233 -4.31 19.65 4.71
C GLY A 233 -3.88 19.42 6.16
N ASN A 234 -2.61 19.09 6.38
CA ASN A 234 -2.08 18.87 7.73
C ASN A 234 -2.03 20.17 8.56
N THR A 235 -1.72 21.31 7.94
CA THR A 235 -1.69 22.61 8.65
C THR A 235 -3.09 23.18 8.90
N LEU A 236 -4.06 22.96 8.00
CA LEU A 236 -5.43 23.46 8.15
C LEU A 236 -6.31 22.56 9.03
N LEU A 237 -6.22 21.23 8.87
CA LEU A 237 -7.08 20.28 9.59
C LEU A 237 -6.46 19.80 10.91
N GLY A 238 -5.14 19.85 11.05
CA GLY A 238 -4.42 19.48 12.27
C GLY A 238 -4.93 20.23 13.53
N PRO A 239 -5.11 21.56 13.48
CA PRO A 239 -5.68 22.31 14.60
C PRO A 239 -7.13 21.90 14.94
N CYS A 240 -7.99 21.69 13.94
CA CYS A 240 -9.39 21.32 14.16
C CYS A 240 -9.56 19.93 14.79
N LEU A 241 -8.70 18.97 14.46
CA LEU A 241 -8.78 17.60 15.01
C LEU A 241 -8.26 17.50 16.45
N LEU A 242 -7.35 18.38 16.86
CA LEU A 242 -6.85 18.43 18.25
C LEU A 242 -7.85 19.10 19.19
N TYR A 243 -8.57 20.14 18.72
CA TYR A 243 -9.59 20.82 19.52
C TYR A 243 -10.79 19.93 19.87
N THR A 244 -11.12 18.94 19.03
CA THR A 244 -12.24 18.02 19.32
C THR A 244 -11.85 16.88 20.25
N SER A 245 -10.55 16.54 20.38
CA SER A 245 -10.08 15.51 21.31
C SER A 245 -9.93 16.00 22.75
N ASP A 246 -9.73 17.30 22.97
CA ASP A 246 -9.65 17.89 24.31
C ASP A 246 -11.06 18.22 24.89
N ALA A 247 -12.10 18.12 24.06
CA ALA A 247 -13.49 18.44 24.43
C ALA A 247 -14.35 17.20 24.75
N ALA A 248 -13.77 16.00 24.76
CA ALA A 248 -14.44 14.72 25.05
C ALA A 248 -13.73 13.98 26.20
#